data_AF-A0A963HEP9-F1
#
_entry.id   AF-A0A963HEP9-F1
#
_cell.length_a   1.000
_cell.length_b   1.000
_cell.length_c   1.000
_cell.angle_alpha   90.00
_cell.angle_beta   90.00
_cell.angle_gamma   90.00
#
_symmetry.space_group_name_H-M   'P 1'
#
loop_
_entity.id
_entity.type
_entity.pdbx_description
1 polymer ?
#
loop_
_entity_poly.entity_id
_entity_poly.type
_entity_poly.pdbx_seq_one_letter_code
_entity_poly.pdbx_strand_id
1 'polypeptide(L)'
;MKNAASFAARILTAIAIAAVVAFAQYWIWQQLNRSTEFIGTNQSIKGFAYNGFQRDQSPLKGTYPTRAELASDLDLLGRYSDGLRTYGVNDLPELLDLAGERDMLVTAGAWIDARPDSNAREVAALIDAARKMRHIERVMVGNEAILRGDVTVGELIVYLDEVRKAIRKPVSTAEPWHVWLRYPELAKHVDYITVHLLPYHEGLPVDKAVEYAFQRYDEVARAHPRKKIVVGEVGWPSRGPTIDAAIPSLDNQARFVREFLAHPRTARIDYFLMEAIDQPWKVDVEGWAGPYWGMFNADREPKYQLEGVVERDPHWSHKASNAAALAFIPMMLAAFFLPGWSIGGRLFLAALIQACISTLIIGINVPVEYYLTQRDLIGLVLLIGATCMTAAVLLSHGFEFGEVLFKKKWARRFTPLPPHPPEQQPFVSIHLACYNEPPEMVIATIDSLAEMNYQNFEVLILDNNTRDEALWKPLERRCAELGPRFRFFHLANWPGFKAGALNYGLKVTDPRAEVVGV
;
A
#
# COMPACT_ATOMS: atom_id res chain seq x y z
N MET A 1 -6.44 5.40 53.30
CA MET A 1 -6.30 6.65 52.51
C MET A 1 -5.06 6.67 51.61
N LYS A 2 -3.83 6.40 52.08
CA LYS A 2 -2.61 6.41 51.23
C LYS A 2 -2.64 5.42 50.04
N ASN A 3 -3.19 4.22 50.21
CA ASN A 3 -3.30 3.24 49.11
C ASN A 3 -4.34 3.63 48.05
N ALA A 4 -5.44 4.27 48.45
CA ALA A 4 -6.48 4.75 47.52
C ALA A 4 -5.98 5.93 46.69
N ALA A 5 -5.26 6.88 47.31
CA ALA A 5 -4.65 8.01 46.59
C ALA A 5 -3.55 7.54 45.60
N SER A 6 -2.74 6.54 45.99
CA SER A 6 -1.74 5.93 45.10
C SER A 6 -2.37 5.20 43.91
N PHE A 7 -3.47 4.50 44.13
CA PHE A 7 -4.22 3.82 43.07
C PHE A 7 -4.87 4.81 42.10
N ALA A 8 -5.53 5.85 42.61
CA ALA A 8 -6.13 6.91 41.79
C ALA A 8 -5.08 7.63 40.94
N ALA A 9 -3.93 7.98 41.53
CA ALA A 9 -2.83 8.61 40.80
C ALA A 9 -2.29 7.71 39.66
N ARG A 10 -2.23 6.39 39.86
CA ARG A 10 -1.82 5.43 38.82
C ARG A 10 -2.81 5.37 37.66
N ILE A 11 -4.12 5.35 37.96
CA ILE A 11 -5.16 5.38 36.93
C ILE A 11 -5.08 6.69 36.15
N LEU A 12 -5.02 7.84 36.83
CA LEU A 12 -4.92 9.15 36.17
C LEU A 12 -3.68 9.24 35.27
N THR A 13 -2.54 8.73 35.73
CA THR A 13 -1.31 8.68 34.92
C THR A 13 -1.49 7.79 33.69
N ALA A 14 -2.12 6.62 33.84
CA ALA A 14 -2.36 5.70 32.74
C ALA A 14 -3.32 6.29 31.68
N ILE A 15 -4.39 6.94 32.14
CA ILE A 15 -5.34 7.67 31.27
C ILE A 15 -4.63 8.80 30.54
N ALA A 16 -3.82 9.60 31.24
CA ALA A 16 -3.08 10.70 30.64
C ALA A 16 -2.11 10.22 29.55
N ILE A 17 -1.39 9.11 29.80
CA ILE A 17 -0.49 8.50 28.81
C ILE A 17 -1.28 8.04 27.58
N ALA A 18 -2.38 7.29 27.77
CA ALA A 18 -3.21 6.82 26.67
C ALA A 18 -3.81 7.99 25.87
N ALA A 19 -4.26 9.05 26.53
CA ALA A 19 -4.81 10.25 25.90
C ALA A 19 -3.75 11.01 25.09
N VAL A 20 -2.54 11.17 25.61
CA VAL A 20 -1.43 11.82 24.89
C VAL A 20 -1.08 11.05 23.62
N VAL A 21 -0.98 9.71 23.70
CA VAL A 21 -0.67 8.87 22.53
C VAL A 21 -1.81 8.91 21.51
N ALA A 22 -3.07 8.80 21.96
CA ALA A 22 -4.25 8.90 21.10
C ALA A 22 -4.34 10.27 20.39
N PHE A 23 -4.03 11.36 21.10
CA PHE A 23 -4.00 12.69 20.51
C PHE A 23 -2.85 12.83 19.50
N ALA A 24 -1.64 12.39 19.87
CA ALA A 24 -0.48 12.46 18.99
C ALA A 24 -0.70 11.67 17.69
N GLN A 25 -1.29 10.48 17.78
CA GLN A 25 -1.59 9.68 16.59
C GLN A 25 -2.63 10.39 15.71
N TYR A 26 -3.71 10.92 16.28
CA TYR A 26 -4.73 11.64 15.51
C TYR A 26 -4.14 12.86 14.81
N TRP A 27 -3.28 13.60 15.51
CA TRP A 27 -2.55 14.73 14.94
C TRP A 27 -1.64 14.30 13.77
N ILE A 28 -0.92 13.18 13.88
CA ILE A 28 -0.12 12.62 12.78
C ILE A 28 -1.01 12.29 11.57
N TRP A 29 -2.14 11.62 11.78
CA TRP A 29 -3.10 11.32 10.70
C TRP A 29 -3.60 12.59 10.02
N GLN A 30 -3.92 13.63 10.80
CA GLN A 30 -4.30 14.94 10.27
C GLN A 30 -3.19 15.57 9.42
N GLN A 31 -1.91 15.45 9.84
CA GLN A 31 -0.79 15.98 9.05
C GLN A 31 -0.62 15.26 7.72
N LEU A 32 -0.81 13.94 7.71
CA LEU A 32 -0.67 13.10 6.51
C LEU A 32 -1.85 13.24 5.54
N ASN A 33 -3.02 13.62 6.05
CA ASN A 33 -4.26 13.77 5.30
C ASN A 33 -4.72 15.24 5.23
N ARG A 34 -3.78 16.19 5.31
CA ARG A 34 -4.11 17.61 5.13
C ARG A 34 -4.78 17.79 3.77
N SER A 35 -5.99 18.29 3.82
CA SER A 35 -6.77 18.56 2.63
C SER A 35 -6.10 19.66 1.82
N THR A 36 -6.18 19.54 0.50
CA THR A 36 -5.58 20.51 -0.42
C THR A 36 -6.69 21.27 -1.11
N GLU A 37 -6.55 22.60 -1.16
CA GLU A 37 -7.42 23.44 -1.96
C GLU A 37 -6.84 23.50 -3.37
N PHE A 38 -7.57 22.94 -4.33
CA PHE A 38 -7.28 23.06 -5.74
C PHE A 38 -8.23 24.09 -6.36
N ILE A 39 -7.85 24.62 -7.52
CA ILE A 39 -8.67 25.55 -8.30
C ILE A 39 -10.08 24.96 -8.43
N GLY A 40 -11.10 25.63 -7.87
CA GLY A 40 -12.50 25.24 -8.06
C GLY A 40 -12.98 25.63 -9.45
N THR A 41 -14.04 24.97 -9.94
CA THR A 41 -14.66 25.34 -11.22
C THR A 41 -16.17 25.19 -11.17
N ASN A 42 -16.85 26.23 -11.68
CA ASN A 42 -18.28 26.23 -11.94
C ASN A 42 -18.61 25.90 -13.41
N GLN A 43 -17.63 25.49 -14.21
CA GLN A 43 -17.88 25.10 -15.60
C GLN A 43 -18.66 23.78 -15.65
N SER A 44 -19.73 23.75 -16.42
CA SER A 44 -20.47 22.52 -16.72
C SER A 44 -19.59 21.56 -17.51
N ILE A 45 -19.68 20.27 -17.17
CA ILE A 45 -18.96 19.22 -17.91
C ILE A 45 -19.64 19.06 -19.27
N LYS A 46 -18.86 19.00 -20.36
CA LYS A 46 -19.44 18.84 -21.70
C LYS A 46 -19.92 17.44 -22.01
N GLY A 47 -19.24 16.43 -21.47
CA GLY A 47 -19.56 15.04 -21.76
C GLY A 47 -18.88 14.07 -20.82
N PHE A 48 -19.52 12.92 -20.62
CA PHE A 48 -18.91 11.76 -19.96
C PHE A 48 -18.75 10.60 -20.93
N ALA A 49 -17.63 9.88 -20.82
CA ALA A 49 -17.50 8.55 -21.38
C ALA A 49 -18.14 7.54 -20.42
N TYR A 50 -19.02 6.68 -20.92
CA TYR A 50 -19.91 5.87 -20.08
C TYR A 50 -20.11 4.45 -20.62
N ASN A 51 -20.05 3.46 -19.72
CA ASN A 51 -20.21 2.03 -20.03
C ASN A 51 -21.23 1.29 -19.12
N GLY A 52 -21.88 1.98 -18.17
CA GLY A 52 -23.09 1.54 -17.45
C GLY A 52 -23.09 0.25 -16.62
N PHE A 53 -22.03 -0.56 -16.60
CA PHE A 53 -21.98 -1.74 -15.74
C PHE A 53 -21.98 -1.33 -14.27
N GLN A 54 -22.76 -2.05 -13.46
CA GLN A 54 -22.77 -1.91 -12.01
C GLN A 54 -21.54 -2.56 -11.37
N ARG A 55 -21.35 -2.33 -10.06
CA ARG A 55 -20.20 -2.83 -9.28
C ARG A 55 -19.85 -4.30 -9.53
N ASP A 56 -20.85 -5.18 -9.52
CA ASP A 56 -20.67 -6.63 -9.64
C ASP A 56 -21.02 -7.18 -11.05
N GLN A 57 -21.21 -6.29 -12.02
CA GLN A 57 -21.52 -6.63 -13.40
C GLN A 57 -20.27 -6.58 -14.29
N SER A 58 -20.28 -7.34 -15.38
CA SER A 58 -19.14 -7.42 -16.29
C SER A 58 -19.56 -7.95 -17.66
N PRO A 59 -19.11 -7.30 -18.76
CA PRO A 59 -19.30 -7.85 -20.10
C PRO A 59 -18.58 -9.20 -20.26
N LEU A 60 -17.45 -9.39 -19.58
CA LEU A 60 -16.66 -10.63 -19.61
C LEU A 60 -17.41 -11.82 -18.98
N LYS A 61 -18.32 -11.54 -18.05
CA LYS A 61 -19.15 -12.55 -17.36
C LYS A 61 -20.56 -12.64 -17.93
N GLY A 62 -20.90 -11.82 -18.93
CA GLY A 62 -22.23 -11.75 -19.51
C GLY A 62 -23.30 -11.21 -18.55
N THR A 63 -22.90 -10.44 -17.52
CA THR A 63 -23.84 -9.79 -16.60
C THR A 63 -23.97 -8.32 -16.97
N TYR A 64 -25.15 -7.95 -17.48
CA TYR A 64 -25.44 -6.62 -18.04
C TYR A 64 -26.38 -5.82 -17.13
N PRO A 65 -26.30 -4.47 -17.17
CA PRO A 65 -27.19 -3.61 -16.43
C PRO A 65 -28.62 -3.67 -16.95
N THR A 66 -29.56 -3.52 -16.02
CA THR A 66 -30.98 -3.42 -16.34
C THR A 66 -31.32 -2.03 -16.89
N ARG A 67 -32.45 -1.92 -17.60
CA ARG A 67 -32.97 -0.63 -18.07
C ARG A 67 -33.14 0.38 -16.93
N ALA A 68 -33.57 -0.06 -15.75
CA ALA A 68 -33.77 0.81 -14.58
C ALA A 68 -32.43 1.33 -14.01
N GLU A 69 -31.42 0.46 -13.97
CA GLU A 69 -30.05 0.83 -13.56
C GLU A 69 -29.45 1.87 -14.52
N LEU A 70 -29.54 1.63 -15.84
CA LEU A 70 -29.09 2.58 -16.86
C LEU A 70 -29.85 3.91 -16.77
N ALA A 71 -31.17 3.87 -16.59
CA ALA A 71 -32.01 5.06 -16.44
C ALA A 71 -31.56 5.92 -15.24
N SER A 72 -31.34 5.28 -14.08
CA SER A 72 -30.87 5.96 -12.86
C SER A 72 -29.48 6.57 -13.04
N ASP A 73 -28.57 5.86 -13.71
CA ASP A 73 -27.23 6.38 -13.99
C ASP A 73 -27.32 7.61 -14.92
N LEU A 74 -28.14 7.59 -15.97
CA LEU A 74 -28.33 8.75 -16.84
C LEU A 74 -29.02 9.93 -16.13
N ASP A 75 -29.98 9.67 -15.23
CA ASP A 75 -30.60 10.72 -14.38
C ASP A 75 -29.60 11.37 -13.42
N LEU A 76 -28.57 10.63 -13.01
CA LEU A 76 -27.45 11.17 -12.24
C LEU A 76 -26.54 12.02 -13.13
N LEU A 77 -26.11 11.49 -14.28
CA LEU A 77 -25.18 12.17 -15.19
C LEU A 77 -25.76 13.43 -15.81
N GLY A 78 -27.04 13.43 -16.15
CA GLY A 78 -27.76 14.59 -16.72
C GLY A 78 -27.80 15.81 -15.81
N ARG A 79 -27.48 15.67 -14.51
CA ARG A 79 -27.34 16.82 -13.58
C ARG A 79 -26.04 17.60 -13.80
N TYR A 80 -25.07 17.01 -14.48
CA TYR A 80 -23.72 17.55 -14.64
C TYR A 80 -23.33 17.84 -16.08
N SER A 81 -23.94 17.12 -17.04
CA SER A 81 -23.60 17.17 -18.46
C SER A 81 -24.76 16.69 -19.33
N ASP A 82 -24.97 17.38 -20.45
CA ASP A 82 -25.91 16.94 -21.49
C ASP A 82 -25.26 15.97 -22.49
N GLY A 83 -23.92 15.90 -22.54
CA GLY A 83 -23.18 15.05 -23.47
C GLY A 83 -22.88 13.65 -22.91
N LEU A 84 -23.00 12.64 -23.76
CA LEU A 84 -22.68 11.25 -23.47
C LEU A 84 -21.88 10.62 -24.60
N ARG A 85 -20.80 9.91 -24.27
CA ARG A 85 -20.07 9.05 -25.21
C ARG A 85 -20.25 7.59 -24.81
N THR A 86 -20.59 6.75 -25.78
CA THR A 86 -20.71 5.29 -25.62
C THR A 86 -19.64 4.57 -26.45
N TYR A 87 -19.38 3.29 -26.13
CA TYR A 87 -18.31 2.49 -26.73
C TYR A 87 -18.78 1.49 -27.79
N GLY A 88 -19.94 0.88 -27.57
CA GLY A 88 -20.59 -0.07 -28.47
C GLY A 88 -22.10 0.15 -28.46
N VAL A 89 -22.79 -0.46 -29.42
CA VAL A 89 -24.25 -0.36 -29.57
C VAL A 89 -24.95 -1.64 -29.10
N ASN A 90 -24.39 -2.82 -29.37
CA ASN A 90 -25.11 -4.07 -29.10
C ASN A 90 -25.04 -4.53 -27.64
N ASP A 91 -23.98 -4.17 -26.90
CA ASP A 91 -23.80 -4.61 -25.52
C ASP A 91 -24.83 -3.98 -24.56
N LEU A 92 -25.30 -2.76 -24.88
CA LEU A 92 -26.25 -2.00 -24.06
C LEU A 92 -27.37 -1.42 -24.95
N PRO A 93 -28.26 -2.26 -25.49
CA PRO A 93 -29.21 -1.86 -26.53
C PRO A 93 -30.19 -0.77 -26.09
N GLU A 94 -30.59 -0.76 -24.81
CA GLU A 94 -31.50 0.23 -24.22
C GLU A 94 -30.84 1.58 -23.94
N LEU A 95 -29.51 1.66 -23.93
CA LEU A 95 -28.78 2.85 -23.48
C LEU A 95 -29.06 4.06 -24.37
N LEU A 96 -29.03 3.87 -25.69
CA LEU A 96 -29.22 4.96 -26.64
C LEU A 96 -30.65 5.51 -26.57
N ASP A 97 -31.66 4.66 -26.42
CA ASP A 97 -33.06 5.09 -26.27
C ASP A 97 -33.25 5.87 -24.96
N LEU A 98 -32.73 5.35 -23.84
CA LEU A 98 -32.80 6.00 -22.53
C LEU A 98 -32.11 7.37 -22.49
N ALA A 99 -31.01 7.53 -23.24
CA ALA A 99 -30.33 8.82 -23.39
C ALA A 99 -31.19 9.82 -24.15
N GLY A 100 -31.89 9.37 -25.20
CA GLY A 100 -32.83 10.20 -25.96
C GLY A 100 -34.04 10.64 -25.13
N GLU A 101 -34.56 9.77 -24.25
CA GLU A 101 -35.64 10.11 -23.31
C GLU A 101 -35.26 11.22 -22.31
N ARG A 102 -33.97 11.50 -22.14
CA ARG A 102 -33.41 12.49 -21.22
C ARG A 102 -32.79 13.68 -21.94
N ASP A 103 -33.06 13.83 -23.22
CA ASP A 103 -32.52 14.90 -24.08
C ASP A 103 -30.97 14.96 -24.09
N MET A 104 -30.29 13.84 -23.81
CA MET A 104 -28.83 13.78 -23.83
C MET A 104 -28.31 13.70 -25.26
N LEU A 105 -27.24 14.44 -25.54
CA LEU A 105 -26.53 14.47 -26.82
C LEU A 105 -25.49 13.34 -26.86
N VAL A 106 -25.68 12.39 -27.76
CA VAL A 106 -24.89 11.16 -27.78
C VAL A 106 -23.85 11.16 -28.90
N THR A 107 -22.60 10.86 -28.54
CA THR A 107 -21.60 10.35 -29.47
C THR A 107 -21.53 8.83 -29.37
N ALA A 108 -22.17 8.15 -30.32
CA ALA A 108 -22.33 6.71 -30.29
C ALA A 108 -21.10 5.98 -30.85
N GLY A 109 -20.61 4.98 -30.13
CA GLY A 109 -19.48 4.14 -30.54
C GLY A 109 -19.91 2.81 -31.13
N ALA A 110 -19.18 2.30 -32.12
CA ALA A 110 -19.15 0.89 -32.50
C ALA A 110 -17.83 0.29 -32.05
N TRP A 111 -17.88 -0.78 -31.24
CA TRP A 111 -16.68 -1.45 -30.78
C TRP A 111 -16.10 -2.30 -31.91
N ILE A 112 -14.80 -2.08 -32.22
CA ILE A 112 -14.07 -2.83 -33.24
C ILE A 112 -13.01 -3.67 -32.53
N ASP A 113 -13.06 -4.98 -32.76
CA ASP A 113 -12.13 -5.97 -32.23
C ASP A 113 -11.56 -6.86 -33.35
N ALA A 114 -10.80 -7.90 -32.99
CA ALA A 114 -10.19 -8.81 -33.96
C ALA A 114 -11.16 -9.77 -34.68
N ARG A 115 -12.48 -9.69 -34.41
CA ARG A 115 -13.51 -10.61 -34.94
C ARG A 115 -14.38 -9.90 -35.99
N PRO A 116 -14.17 -10.15 -37.29
CA PRO A 116 -14.87 -9.45 -38.37
C PRO A 116 -16.41 -9.55 -38.29
N ASP A 117 -16.95 -10.71 -37.91
CA ASP A 117 -18.40 -10.90 -37.79
C ASP A 117 -18.99 -10.08 -36.63
N SER A 118 -18.22 -9.86 -35.56
CA SER A 118 -18.64 -9.00 -34.44
C SER A 118 -18.66 -7.54 -34.88
N ASN A 119 -17.58 -7.11 -35.54
CA ASN A 119 -17.45 -5.75 -36.10
C ASN A 119 -18.58 -5.41 -37.06
N ALA A 120 -18.94 -6.35 -37.95
CA ALA A 120 -20.03 -6.16 -38.90
C ALA A 120 -21.39 -5.92 -38.20
N ARG A 121 -21.66 -6.63 -37.10
CA ARG A 121 -22.88 -6.42 -36.29
C ARG A 121 -22.87 -5.07 -35.58
N GLU A 122 -21.74 -4.66 -35.01
CA GLU A 122 -21.58 -3.34 -34.37
C GLU A 122 -21.76 -2.20 -35.37
N VAL A 123 -21.10 -2.28 -36.53
CA VAL A 123 -21.21 -1.28 -37.62
C VAL A 123 -22.64 -1.17 -38.13
N ALA A 124 -23.32 -2.30 -38.37
CA ALA A 124 -24.69 -2.30 -38.83
C ALA A 124 -25.66 -1.68 -37.80
N ALA A 125 -25.51 -2.03 -36.52
CA ALA A 125 -26.31 -1.48 -35.42
C ALA A 125 -26.09 0.03 -35.26
N LEU A 126 -24.83 0.49 -35.34
CA LEU A 126 -24.48 1.90 -35.28
C LEU A 126 -25.10 2.69 -36.43
N ILE A 127 -25.05 2.18 -37.67
CA ILE A 127 -25.67 2.81 -38.84
C ILE A 127 -27.19 2.95 -38.63
N ASP A 128 -27.84 1.90 -38.15
CA ASP A 128 -29.28 1.89 -37.91
C ASP A 128 -29.68 2.90 -36.83
N ALA A 129 -29.02 2.87 -35.67
CA ALA A 129 -29.23 3.81 -34.58
C ALA A 129 -29.00 5.26 -35.04
N ALA A 130 -27.88 5.53 -35.73
CA ALA A 130 -27.53 6.85 -36.21
C ALA A 130 -28.54 7.42 -37.22
N ARG A 131 -29.23 6.58 -38.00
CA ARG A 131 -30.29 7.01 -38.93
C ARG A 131 -31.61 7.32 -38.22
N LYS A 132 -31.97 6.52 -37.22
CA LYS A 132 -33.28 6.60 -36.53
C LYS A 132 -33.30 7.66 -35.43
N MET A 133 -32.23 7.76 -34.66
CA MET A 133 -32.19 8.51 -33.41
C MET A 133 -31.62 9.91 -33.64
N ARG A 134 -32.39 10.97 -33.36
CA ARG A 134 -31.97 12.36 -33.64
C ARG A 134 -30.92 12.89 -32.67
N HIS A 135 -30.96 12.46 -31.42
CA HIS A 135 -30.07 12.88 -30.34
C HIS A 135 -28.63 12.33 -30.47
N ILE A 136 -28.39 11.35 -31.34
CA ILE A 136 -27.03 10.97 -31.73
C ILE A 136 -26.45 12.08 -32.62
N GLU A 137 -25.48 12.84 -32.13
CA GLU A 137 -24.90 13.97 -32.89
C GLU A 137 -23.83 13.53 -33.89
N ARG A 138 -23.04 12.53 -33.52
CA ARG A 138 -21.87 12.04 -34.25
C ARG A 138 -21.58 10.60 -33.84
N VAL A 139 -20.73 9.90 -34.60
CA VAL A 139 -20.41 8.49 -34.34
C VAL A 139 -18.91 8.22 -34.36
N MET A 140 -18.49 7.21 -33.59
CA MET A 140 -17.12 6.72 -33.53
C MET A 140 -17.06 5.23 -33.89
N VAL A 141 -16.24 4.88 -34.88
CA VAL A 141 -16.02 3.49 -35.31
C VAL A 141 -14.67 3.05 -34.80
N GLY A 142 -14.66 2.21 -33.76
CA GLY A 142 -13.46 1.79 -33.07
C GLY A 142 -13.06 2.71 -31.93
N ASN A 143 -12.51 2.08 -30.89
CA ASN A 143 -11.91 2.73 -29.74
C ASN A 143 -10.52 2.13 -29.55
N GLU A 144 -9.47 2.88 -29.84
CA GLU A 144 -8.07 2.42 -29.75
C GLU A 144 -7.81 1.10 -30.50
N ALA A 145 -8.56 0.84 -31.58
CA ALA A 145 -8.50 -0.44 -32.29
C ALA A 145 -7.14 -0.66 -32.97
N ILE A 146 -6.51 0.43 -33.42
CA ILE A 146 -5.14 0.40 -33.96
C ILE A 146 -4.11 0.26 -32.83
N LEU A 147 -4.27 1.00 -31.73
CA LEU A 147 -3.36 0.88 -30.58
C LEU A 147 -3.36 -0.54 -30.00
N ARG A 148 -4.54 -1.14 -29.81
CA ARG A 148 -4.69 -2.52 -29.32
C ARG A 148 -4.19 -3.57 -30.30
N GLY A 149 -4.01 -3.19 -31.57
CA GLY A 149 -3.60 -4.10 -32.64
C GLY A 149 -4.71 -5.08 -33.05
N ASP A 150 -5.97 -4.75 -32.77
CA ASP A 150 -7.13 -5.58 -33.11
C ASP A 150 -7.34 -5.65 -34.63
N VAL A 151 -7.08 -4.52 -35.30
CA VAL A 151 -7.21 -4.37 -36.76
C VAL A 151 -6.07 -3.51 -37.32
N THR A 152 -5.78 -3.69 -38.60
CA THR A 152 -4.86 -2.83 -39.34
C THR A 152 -5.53 -1.50 -39.73
N VAL A 153 -4.72 -0.50 -40.08
CA VAL A 153 -5.19 0.79 -40.61
C VAL A 153 -6.09 0.62 -41.83
N GLY A 154 -5.73 -0.30 -42.73
CA GLY A 154 -6.52 -0.59 -43.94
C GLY A 154 -7.89 -1.19 -43.62
N GLU A 155 -7.96 -2.12 -42.67
CA GLU A 155 -9.23 -2.73 -42.24
C GLU A 155 -10.14 -1.71 -41.54
N LEU A 156 -9.59 -0.86 -40.66
CA LEU A 156 -10.36 0.19 -40.01
C LEU A 156 -10.92 1.21 -41.01
N ILE A 157 -10.14 1.58 -42.03
CA ILE A 157 -10.58 2.47 -43.12
C ILE A 157 -11.81 1.91 -43.83
N VAL A 158 -11.90 0.59 -44.05
CA VAL A 158 -13.06 -0.03 -44.69
C VAL A 158 -14.33 0.22 -43.88
N TYR A 159 -14.29 -0.03 -42.57
CA TYR A 159 -15.44 0.23 -41.69
C TYR A 159 -15.81 1.72 -41.62
N LEU A 160 -14.82 2.61 -41.55
CA LEU A 160 -15.04 4.05 -41.55
C LEU A 160 -15.75 4.53 -42.83
N ASP A 161 -15.26 4.10 -44.00
CA ASP A 161 -15.84 4.49 -45.27
C ASP A 161 -17.24 3.88 -45.48
N GLU A 162 -17.49 2.67 -44.96
CA GLU A 162 -18.82 2.06 -44.95
C GLU A 162 -19.82 2.91 -44.18
N VAL A 163 -19.50 3.27 -42.93
CA VAL A 163 -20.39 4.08 -42.08
C VAL A 163 -20.60 5.46 -42.70
N ARG A 164 -19.54 6.12 -43.18
CA ARG A 164 -19.61 7.46 -43.82
C ARG A 164 -20.49 7.49 -45.06
N LYS A 165 -20.48 6.42 -45.87
CA LYS A 165 -21.37 6.31 -47.03
C LYS A 165 -22.83 6.08 -46.61
N ALA A 166 -23.04 5.43 -45.47
CA ALA A 166 -24.36 5.02 -45.02
C ALA A 166 -25.13 6.11 -44.25
N ILE A 167 -24.45 7.06 -43.59
CA ILE A 167 -25.08 8.07 -42.73
C ILE A 167 -24.66 9.50 -43.11
N ARG A 168 -25.43 10.50 -42.68
CA ARG A 168 -25.10 11.93 -42.88
C ARG A 168 -24.41 12.58 -41.69
N LYS A 169 -24.34 11.87 -40.56
CA LYS A 169 -23.74 12.38 -39.32
C LYS A 169 -22.23 12.26 -39.38
N PRO A 170 -21.46 13.16 -38.71
CA PRO A 170 -20.01 13.08 -38.71
C PRO A 170 -19.50 11.76 -38.13
N VAL A 171 -18.52 11.16 -38.79
CA VAL A 171 -17.89 9.89 -38.40
C VAL A 171 -16.43 10.13 -38.01
N SER A 172 -15.99 9.48 -36.93
CA SER A 172 -14.57 9.40 -36.55
C SER A 172 -14.19 7.98 -36.12
N THR A 173 -12.92 7.76 -35.84
CA THR A 173 -12.43 6.71 -34.93
C THR A 173 -11.78 7.37 -33.71
N ALA A 174 -11.65 6.69 -32.59
CA ALA A 174 -10.99 7.21 -31.40
C ALA A 174 -9.63 6.54 -31.18
N GLU A 175 -8.56 7.32 -31.17
CA GLU A 175 -7.19 6.82 -31.06
C GLU A 175 -6.31 7.80 -30.24
N PRO A 176 -5.21 7.34 -29.61
CA PRO A 176 -4.25 8.24 -28.98
C PRO A 176 -3.57 9.19 -29.95
N TRP A 177 -3.07 10.31 -29.44
CA TRP A 177 -2.42 11.36 -30.23
C TRP A 177 -1.29 10.83 -31.14
N HIS A 178 -0.48 9.89 -30.66
CA HIS A 178 0.66 9.37 -31.41
C HIS A 178 0.25 8.48 -32.60
N VAL A 179 -0.93 7.84 -32.54
CA VAL A 179 -1.49 7.06 -33.67
C VAL A 179 -1.87 8.01 -34.81
N TRP A 180 -2.51 9.14 -34.50
CA TRP A 180 -2.87 10.17 -35.49
C TRP A 180 -1.65 10.81 -36.18
N LEU A 181 -0.51 10.89 -35.49
CA LEU A 181 0.74 11.38 -36.05
C LEU A 181 1.46 10.31 -36.89
N ARG A 182 1.35 9.04 -36.48
CA ARG A 182 1.99 7.92 -37.16
C ARG A 182 1.27 7.50 -38.44
N TYR A 183 -0.05 7.56 -38.45
CA TYR A 183 -0.90 7.15 -39.58
C TYR A 183 -1.80 8.31 -40.05
N PRO A 184 -1.21 9.40 -40.59
CA PRO A 184 -1.97 10.59 -40.99
C PRO A 184 -2.98 10.34 -42.12
N GLU A 185 -2.86 9.23 -42.86
CA GLU A 185 -3.81 8.79 -43.86
C GLU A 185 -5.22 8.51 -43.28
N LEU A 186 -5.32 8.07 -42.02
CA LEU A 186 -6.60 7.87 -41.33
C LEU A 186 -7.48 9.12 -41.36
N ALA A 187 -6.86 10.31 -41.27
CA ALA A 187 -7.57 11.59 -41.25
C ALA A 187 -8.39 11.84 -42.52
N LYS A 188 -8.07 11.19 -43.64
CA LYS A 188 -8.84 11.30 -44.90
C LYS A 188 -10.18 10.55 -44.84
N HIS A 189 -10.25 9.54 -43.97
CA HIS A 189 -11.39 8.61 -43.86
C HIS A 189 -12.33 8.95 -42.70
N VAL A 190 -12.10 10.07 -42.01
CA VAL A 190 -12.94 10.58 -40.92
C VAL A 190 -13.38 12.01 -41.21
N ASP A 191 -14.52 12.45 -40.66
CA ASP A 191 -15.02 13.82 -40.78
C ASP A 191 -14.42 14.75 -39.71
N TYR A 192 -14.12 14.19 -38.53
CA TYR A 192 -13.42 14.83 -37.42
C TYR A 192 -12.42 13.85 -36.80
N ILE A 193 -11.52 14.33 -35.95
CA ILE A 193 -10.54 13.50 -35.23
C ILE A 193 -11.01 13.36 -33.78
N THR A 194 -11.10 12.13 -33.28
CA THR A 194 -11.22 11.86 -31.84
C THR A 194 -9.87 11.45 -31.29
N VAL A 195 -9.33 12.22 -30.35
CA VAL A 195 -8.03 11.96 -29.70
C VAL A 195 -8.21 11.59 -28.24
N HIS A 196 -7.49 10.58 -27.76
CA HIS A 196 -7.37 10.28 -26.33
C HIS A 196 -6.15 10.98 -25.73
N LEU A 197 -6.36 11.64 -24.60
CA LEU A 197 -5.36 12.40 -23.87
C LEU A 197 -5.34 11.92 -22.42
N LEU A 198 -4.55 10.89 -22.15
CA LEU A 198 -4.46 10.21 -20.84
C LEU A 198 -3.02 10.29 -20.30
N PRO A 199 -2.57 11.45 -19.78
CA PRO A 199 -1.18 11.65 -19.36
C PRO A 199 -0.68 10.67 -18.30
N TYR A 200 -1.58 10.07 -17.51
CA TYR A 200 -1.25 9.03 -16.55
C TYR A 200 -0.51 7.84 -17.19
N HIS A 201 -0.96 7.38 -18.36
CA HIS A 201 -0.31 6.27 -19.08
C HIS A 201 1.05 6.65 -19.67
N GLU A 202 1.36 7.94 -19.73
CA GLU A 202 2.62 8.49 -20.24
C GLU A 202 3.60 8.81 -19.09
N GLY A 203 3.25 8.49 -17.84
CA GLY A 203 4.15 8.64 -16.68
C GLY A 203 4.36 10.08 -16.20
N LEU A 204 3.52 11.02 -16.64
CA LEU A 204 3.63 12.44 -16.32
C LEU A 204 3.19 12.70 -14.86
N PRO A 205 3.83 13.63 -14.14
CA PRO A 205 3.31 14.07 -12.85
C PRO A 205 2.05 14.93 -13.05
N VAL A 206 1.11 14.84 -12.10
CA VAL A 206 -0.23 15.44 -12.21
C VAL A 206 -0.19 16.96 -12.44
N ASP A 207 0.79 17.66 -11.87
CA ASP A 207 0.94 19.12 -11.95
C ASP A 207 1.29 19.62 -13.35
N LYS A 208 1.74 18.72 -14.25
CA LYS A 208 2.05 19.04 -15.65
C LYS A 208 1.07 18.42 -16.64
N ALA A 209 0.17 17.57 -16.15
CA ALA A 209 -0.63 16.68 -16.98
C ALA A 209 -1.63 17.44 -17.87
N VAL A 210 -2.29 18.48 -17.34
CA VAL A 210 -3.28 19.27 -18.11
C VAL A 210 -2.61 20.02 -19.26
N GLU A 211 -1.50 20.71 -18.98
CA GLU A 211 -0.76 21.45 -20.02
C GLU A 211 -0.19 20.49 -21.07
N TYR A 212 0.33 19.34 -20.62
CA TYR A 212 0.79 18.28 -21.53
C TYR A 212 -0.32 17.76 -22.45
N ALA A 213 -1.54 17.54 -21.92
CA ALA A 213 -2.69 17.14 -22.73
C ALA A 213 -3.00 18.18 -23.82
N PHE A 214 -2.97 19.48 -23.49
CA PHE A 214 -3.15 20.54 -24.49
C PHE A 214 -2.00 20.65 -25.50
N GLN A 215 -0.76 20.36 -25.09
CA GLN A 215 0.37 20.30 -26.02
C GLN A 215 0.20 19.17 -27.05
N ARG A 216 -0.22 17.97 -26.60
CA ARG A 216 -0.53 16.84 -27.50
C ARG A 216 -1.73 17.15 -28.39
N TYR A 217 -2.76 17.83 -27.87
CA TYR A 217 -3.85 18.35 -28.69
C TYR A 217 -3.34 19.27 -29.81
N ASP A 218 -2.43 20.21 -29.49
CA ASP A 218 -1.88 21.17 -30.45
C ASP A 218 -0.99 20.52 -31.52
N GLU A 219 -0.32 19.43 -31.19
CA GLU A 219 0.44 18.64 -32.16
C GLU A 219 -0.49 18.00 -33.19
N VAL A 220 -1.57 17.35 -32.75
CA VAL A 220 -2.56 16.76 -33.65
C VAL A 220 -3.24 17.86 -34.47
N ALA A 221 -3.58 19.00 -33.87
CA ALA A 221 -4.18 20.15 -34.56
C ALA A 221 -3.28 20.72 -35.66
N ARG A 222 -1.97 20.84 -35.40
CA ARG A 222 -1.00 21.30 -36.40
C ARG A 222 -0.80 20.29 -37.52
N ALA A 223 -0.80 19.00 -37.22
CA ALA A 223 -0.70 17.95 -38.24
C ALA A 223 -1.95 17.88 -39.13
N HIS A 224 -3.13 18.19 -38.58
CA HIS A 224 -4.42 18.06 -39.26
C HIS A 224 -5.26 19.35 -39.23
N PRO A 225 -4.78 20.47 -39.81
CA PRO A 225 -5.34 21.82 -39.59
C PRO A 225 -6.76 22.03 -40.14
N ARG A 226 -7.26 21.11 -40.97
CA ARG A 226 -8.61 21.16 -41.56
C ARG A 226 -9.63 20.28 -40.84
N LYS A 227 -9.21 19.56 -39.79
CA LYS A 227 -10.08 18.64 -39.06
C LYS A 227 -10.41 19.22 -37.70
N LYS A 228 -11.71 19.18 -37.34
CA LYS A 228 -12.14 19.43 -35.97
C LYS A 228 -11.60 18.31 -35.09
N ILE A 229 -11.07 18.65 -33.91
CA ILE A 229 -10.60 17.69 -32.92
C ILE A 229 -11.58 17.65 -31.75
N VAL A 230 -11.94 16.43 -31.37
CA VAL A 230 -12.73 16.08 -30.19
C VAL A 230 -11.84 15.27 -29.27
N VAL A 231 -11.81 15.60 -27.99
CA VAL A 231 -11.09 14.79 -26.99
C VAL A 231 -12.02 13.66 -26.57
N GLY A 232 -11.75 12.45 -27.05
CA GLY A 232 -12.61 11.29 -26.77
C GLY A 232 -12.56 10.88 -25.31
N GLU A 233 -11.38 10.90 -24.72
CA GLU A 233 -11.12 10.53 -23.34
C GLU A 233 -10.04 11.43 -22.77
N VAL A 234 -10.33 11.98 -21.60
CA VAL A 234 -9.38 12.73 -20.79
C VAL A 234 -9.73 12.54 -19.32
N GLY A 235 -8.73 12.22 -18.51
CA GLY A 235 -8.97 11.88 -17.12
C GLY A 235 -7.71 11.49 -16.38
N TRP A 236 -7.91 11.08 -15.12
CA TRP A 236 -6.86 10.60 -14.24
C TRP A 236 -7.47 9.57 -13.28
N PRO A 237 -6.82 8.43 -12.99
CA PRO A 237 -7.38 7.43 -12.10
C PRO A 237 -7.13 7.75 -10.63
N SER A 238 -8.11 7.47 -9.75
CA SER A 238 -7.96 7.71 -8.31
C SER A 238 -7.15 6.64 -7.57
N ARG A 239 -6.94 5.47 -8.18
CA ARG A 239 -6.16 4.34 -7.66
C ARG A 239 -5.49 3.59 -8.80
N GLY A 240 -4.46 2.82 -8.47
CA GLY A 240 -3.67 2.07 -9.44
C GLY A 240 -2.19 2.05 -9.06
N PRO A 241 -1.34 1.42 -9.88
CA PRO A 241 0.10 1.47 -9.72
C PRO A 241 0.64 2.86 -10.07
N THR A 242 1.74 3.27 -9.46
CA THR A 242 2.47 4.46 -9.93
C THR A 242 3.21 4.11 -11.23
N ILE A 243 3.05 4.95 -12.26
CA ILE A 243 3.79 4.83 -13.54
C ILE A 243 4.75 6.01 -13.60
N ASP A 244 6.05 5.76 -13.48
CA ASP A 244 7.08 6.81 -13.39
C ASP A 244 6.72 7.90 -12.35
N ALA A 245 6.38 9.11 -12.81
CA ALA A 245 5.97 10.22 -11.94
C ALA A 245 4.44 10.37 -11.80
N ALA A 246 3.65 9.57 -12.52
CA ALA A 246 2.20 9.55 -12.45
C ALA A 246 1.72 8.75 -11.24
N ILE A 247 1.36 9.46 -10.17
CA ILE A 247 0.83 8.88 -8.94
C ILE A 247 -0.70 8.93 -8.98
N PRO A 248 -1.40 7.78 -9.01
CA PRO A 248 -2.86 7.76 -8.92
C PRO A 248 -3.31 7.94 -7.48
N SER A 249 -4.19 8.90 -7.24
CA SER A 249 -4.79 9.17 -5.94
C SER A 249 -6.06 10.00 -6.12
N LEU A 250 -6.94 10.00 -5.11
CA LEU A 250 -8.18 10.76 -5.15
C LEU A 250 -7.93 12.26 -5.33
N ASP A 251 -6.95 12.80 -4.60
CA ASP A 251 -6.55 14.20 -4.69
C ASP A 251 -5.94 14.55 -6.04
N ASN A 252 -5.12 13.68 -6.64
CA ASN A 252 -4.57 13.91 -7.97
C ASN A 252 -5.64 13.81 -9.07
N GLN A 253 -6.59 12.88 -8.95
CA GLN A 253 -7.73 12.82 -9.86
C GLN A 253 -8.55 14.12 -9.80
N ALA A 254 -8.92 14.54 -8.59
CA ALA A 254 -9.69 15.77 -8.39
C ALA A 254 -8.94 17.00 -8.91
N ARG A 255 -7.63 17.09 -8.63
CA ARG A 255 -6.77 18.16 -9.14
C ARG A 255 -6.77 18.20 -10.66
N PHE A 256 -6.50 17.07 -11.32
CA PHE A 256 -6.45 17.00 -12.78
C PHE A 256 -7.77 17.43 -13.41
N VAL A 257 -8.89 16.88 -12.94
CA VAL A 257 -10.22 17.20 -13.50
C VAL A 257 -10.54 18.67 -13.29
N ARG A 258 -10.29 19.21 -12.10
CA ARG A 258 -10.56 20.63 -11.81
C ARG A 258 -9.67 21.57 -12.62
N GLU A 259 -8.37 21.31 -12.70
CA GLU A 259 -7.44 22.11 -13.51
C GLU A 259 -7.80 22.04 -15.00
N PHE A 260 -8.18 20.86 -15.50
CA PHE A 260 -8.65 20.70 -16.86
C PHE A 260 -9.92 21.51 -17.10
N LEU A 261 -10.93 21.40 -16.24
CA LEU A 261 -12.18 22.16 -16.35
C LEU A 261 -11.99 23.68 -16.19
N ALA A 262 -11.05 24.12 -15.34
CA ALA A 262 -10.74 25.53 -15.15
C ALA A 262 -9.91 26.12 -16.30
N HIS A 263 -9.29 25.27 -17.13
CA HIS A 263 -8.40 25.74 -18.19
C HIS A 263 -9.18 26.57 -19.24
N PRO A 264 -8.69 27.75 -19.66
CA PRO A 264 -9.44 28.66 -20.55
C PRO A 264 -9.80 28.06 -21.92
N ARG A 265 -9.07 27.04 -22.36
CA ARG A 265 -9.32 26.36 -23.64
C ARG A 265 -10.43 25.32 -23.56
N THR A 266 -10.74 24.80 -22.37
CA THR A 266 -11.67 23.67 -22.18
C THR A 266 -13.08 24.01 -22.64
N ALA A 267 -13.56 25.21 -22.33
CA ALA A 267 -14.85 25.70 -22.84
C ALA A 267 -14.95 25.71 -24.38
N ARG A 268 -13.82 25.77 -25.10
CA ARG A 268 -13.76 25.88 -26.57
C ARG A 268 -13.56 24.56 -27.30
N ILE A 269 -13.30 23.46 -26.60
CA ILE A 269 -13.08 22.14 -27.20
C ILE A 269 -14.20 21.17 -26.81
N ASP A 270 -14.52 20.20 -27.66
CA ASP A 270 -15.41 19.11 -27.27
C ASP A 270 -14.57 18.05 -26.56
N TYR A 271 -15.02 17.57 -25.40
CA TYR A 271 -14.31 16.54 -24.64
C TYR A 271 -15.29 15.62 -23.90
N PHE A 272 -14.83 14.42 -23.56
CA PHE A 272 -15.51 13.53 -22.60
C PHE A 272 -14.56 13.13 -21.48
N LEU A 273 -15.01 13.29 -20.23
CA LEU A 273 -14.24 12.82 -19.08
C LEU A 273 -14.25 11.29 -19.03
N MET A 274 -13.04 10.71 -18.88
CA MET A 274 -12.80 9.29 -18.65
C MET A 274 -12.65 9.08 -17.13
N GLU A 275 -13.63 8.49 -16.44
CA GLU A 275 -14.96 8.13 -16.95
C GLU A 275 -16.07 8.62 -16.01
N ALA A 276 -17.33 8.40 -16.38
CA ALA A 276 -18.44 8.81 -15.53
C ALA A 276 -18.41 8.08 -14.18
N ILE A 277 -18.49 6.75 -14.20
CA ILE A 277 -18.63 5.88 -13.02
C ILE A 277 -17.52 4.83 -13.06
N ASP A 278 -16.86 4.58 -11.94
CA ASP A 278 -15.86 3.51 -11.79
C ASP A 278 -16.38 2.15 -12.31
N GLN A 279 -15.54 1.38 -12.99
CA GLN A 279 -15.89 0.12 -13.65
C GLN A 279 -15.04 -1.06 -13.13
N PRO A 280 -15.44 -1.72 -12.02
CA PRO A 280 -14.65 -2.77 -11.37
C PRO A 280 -14.15 -3.89 -12.28
N TRP A 281 -14.95 -4.29 -13.27
CA TRP A 281 -14.60 -5.34 -14.21
C TRP A 281 -13.38 -5.03 -15.09
N LYS A 282 -13.00 -3.75 -15.25
CA LYS A 282 -11.84 -3.35 -16.06
C LYS A 282 -10.51 -3.81 -15.48
N VAL A 283 -10.47 -4.26 -14.22
CA VAL A 283 -9.23 -4.80 -13.62
C VAL A 283 -8.66 -5.97 -14.42
N ASP A 284 -9.54 -6.79 -15.03
CA ASP A 284 -9.17 -7.98 -15.79
C ASP A 284 -8.59 -7.67 -17.17
N VAL A 285 -8.78 -6.44 -17.69
CA VAL A 285 -8.37 -6.03 -19.05
C VAL A 285 -7.34 -4.90 -19.05
N GLU A 286 -7.48 -3.92 -18.16
CA GLU A 286 -6.66 -2.70 -18.07
C GLU A 286 -5.75 -2.71 -16.83
N GLY A 287 -5.88 -3.72 -15.97
CA GLY A 287 -5.12 -3.84 -14.72
C GLY A 287 -5.64 -2.92 -13.61
N TRP A 288 -4.82 -2.73 -12.57
CA TRP A 288 -5.23 -2.13 -11.29
C TRP A 288 -5.71 -0.67 -11.36
N ALA A 289 -5.43 0.08 -12.43
CA ALA A 289 -5.95 1.44 -12.62
C ALA A 289 -7.31 1.47 -13.34
N GLY A 290 -7.60 0.46 -14.17
CA GLY A 290 -8.79 0.40 -15.02
C GLY A 290 -10.12 0.64 -14.28
N PRO A 291 -10.31 0.14 -13.05
CA PRO A 291 -11.55 0.39 -12.32
C PRO A 291 -11.81 1.82 -11.84
N TYR A 292 -10.80 2.69 -11.81
CA TYR A 292 -10.80 3.84 -10.90
C TYR A 292 -10.80 5.21 -11.61
N TRP A 293 -11.24 5.25 -12.88
CA TRP A 293 -11.31 6.48 -13.67
C TRP A 293 -12.56 7.32 -13.40
N GLY A 294 -13.58 6.73 -12.78
CA GLY A 294 -14.85 7.38 -12.50
C GLY A 294 -14.71 8.67 -11.71
N MET A 295 -15.55 9.64 -12.03
CA MET A 295 -15.86 10.76 -11.14
C MET A 295 -16.78 10.31 -9.98
N PHE A 296 -17.62 9.31 -10.25
CA PHE A 296 -18.42 8.59 -9.28
C PHE A 296 -17.80 7.22 -8.98
N ASN A 297 -17.93 6.74 -7.75
CA ASN A 297 -17.55 5.37 -7.39
C ASN A 297 -18.56 4.37 -7.97
N ALA A 298 -18.29 3.06 -7.86
CA ALA A 298 -19.17 2.01 -8.37
C ALA A 298 -20.55 1.97 -7.67
N ASP A 299 -20.70 2.67 -6.54
CA ASP A 299 -21.94 2.82 -5.78
C ASP A 299 -22.68 4.14 -6.12
N ARG A 300 -22.23 4.89 -7.15
CA ARG A 300 -22.81 6.15 -7.68
C ARG A 300 -22.64 7.36 -6.76
N GLU A 301 -21.75 7.28 -5.79
CA GLU A 301 -21.41 8.38 -4.92
C GLU A 301 -20.28 9.22 -5.54
N PRO A 302 -20.35 10.57 -5.46
CA PRO A 302 -19.29 11.43 -5.97
C PRO A 302 -18.01 11.21 -5.16
N LYS A 303 -16.89 10.98 -5.84
CA LYS A 303 -15.59 10.72 -5.17
C LYS A 303 -14.99 12.00 -4.58
N TYR A 304 -15.27 13.13 -5.20
CA TYR A 304 -14.82 14.46 -4.78
C TYR A 304 -15.80 15.52 -5.26
N GLN A 305 -15.77 16.69 -4.62
CA GLN A 305 -16.52 17.86 -5.07
C GLN A 305 -15.76 18.58 -6.20
N LEU A 306 -16.45 19.29 -7.09
CA LEU A 306 -15.79 20.13 -8.12
C LEU A 306 -15.24 21.45 -7.56
N GLU A 307 -15.68 21.84 -6.37
CA GLU A 307 -15.26 23.05 -5.68
C GLU A 307 -14.81 22.78 -4.24
N GLY A 308 -14.14 23.75 -3.63
CA GLY A 308 -13.72 23.69 -2.25
C GLY A 308 -12.55 22.72 -2.00
N VAL A 309 -12.48 22.20 -0.79
CA VAL A 309 -11.33 21.44 -0.30
C VAL A 309 -11.45 19.97 -0.71
N VAL A 310 -10.34 19.38 -1.21
CA VAL A 310 -10.28 17.94 -1.51
C VAL A 310 -9.51 17.23 -0.40
N GLU A 311 -10.15 16.25 0.20
CA GLU A 311 -9.51 15.35 1.17
C GLU A 311 -8.82 14.19 0.44
N ARG A 312 -7.61 13.85 0.88
CA ARG A 312 -6.83 12.75 0.30
C ARG A 312 -7.47 11.39 0.57
N ASP A 313 -8.02 11.21 1.76
CA ASP A 313 -8.80 10.03 2.18
C ASP A 313 -10.01 10.50 2.97
N PRO A 314 -11.23 10.53 2.40
CA PRO A 314 -12.43 11.03 3.08
C PRO A 314 -12.76 10.32 4.40
N HIS A 315 -12.18 9.13 4.64
CA HIS A 315 -12.44 8.31 5.82
C HIS A 315 -11.30 8.36 6.84
N TRP A 316 -10.28 9.22 6.64
CA TRP A 316 -9.10 9.27 7.50
C TRP A 316 -9.45 9.55 8.97
N SER A 317 -10.43 10.43 9.20
CA SER A 317 -10.84 10.87 10.54
C SER A 317 -11.52 9.74 11.33
N HIS A 318 -12.34 8.93 10.65
CA HIS A 318 -12.96 7.74 11.20
C HIS A 318 -11.93 6.65 11.51
N LYS A 319 -10.99 6.40 10.59
CA LYS A 319 -9.88 5.45 10.81
C LYS A 319 -9.04 5.84 12.03
N ALA A 320 -8.64 7.11 12.10
CA ALA A 320 -7.88 7.63 13.22
C ALA A 320 -8.64 7.54 14.55
N SER A 321 -9.93 7.90 14.57
CA SER A 321 -10.74 7.85 15.79
C SER A 321 -10.97 6.41 16.26
N ASN A 322 -11.27 5.49 15.33
CA ASN A 322 -11.47 4.08 15.64
C ASN A 322 -10.17 3.42 16.15
N ALA A 323 -9.02 3.74 15.54
CA ALA A 323 -7.73 3.27 16.01
C ALA A 323 -7.41 3.77 17.42
N ALA A 324 -7.68 5.04 17.71
CA ALA A 324 -7.49 5.61 19.04
C ALA A 324 -8.42 4.96 20.09
N ALA A 325 -9.70 4.80 19.77
CA ALA A 325 -10.69 4.20 20.66
C ALA A 325 -10.34 2.74 20.99
N LEU A 326 -9.98 1.94 19.99
CA LEU A 326 -9.63 0.53 20.16
C LEU A 326 -8.32 0.35 20.94
N ALA A 327 -7.34 1.23 20.74
CA ALA A 327 -6.07 1.20 21.45
C ALA A 327 -6.12 1.74 22.88
N PHE A 328 -7.12 2.57 23.20
CA PHE A 328 -7.16 3.30 24.46
C PHE A 328 -7.11 2.39 25.69
N ILE A 329 -7.98 1.37 25.75
CA ILE A 329 -8.03 0.44 26.89
C ILE A 329 -6.73 -0.37 27.01
N PRO A 330 -6.21 -1.04 25.96
CA PRO A 330 -4.92 -1.73 26.04
C PRO A 330 -3.76 -0.84 26.50
N MET A 331 -3.65 0.39 25.96
CA MET A 331 -2.61 1.35 26.38
C MET A 331 -2.75 1.73 27.85
N MET A 332 -3.97 2.03 28.30
CA MET A 332 -4.26 2.37 29.69
C MET A 332 -3.90 1.21 30.62
N LEU A 333 -4.29 -0.02 30.28
CA LEU A 333 -3.96 -1.21 31.09
C LEU A 333 -2.44 -1.43 31.16
N ALA A 334 -1.73 -1.34 30.04
CA ALA A 334 -0.28 -1.47 30.00
C ALA A 334 0.41 -0.41 30.89
N ALA A 335 0.00 0.86 30.78
CA ALA A 335 0.55 1.93 31.60
C ALA A 335 0.19 1.80 33.10
N PHE A 336 -0.96 1.21 33.42
CA PHE A 336 -1.43 0.97 34.78
C PHE A 336 -0.66 -0.18 35.47
N PHE A 337 -0.44 -1.28 34.76
CA PHE A 337 0.22 -2.49 35.30
C PHE A 337 1.75 -2.40 35.36
N LEU A 338 2.37 -1.36 34.77
CA LEU A 338 3.83 -1.17 34.76
C LEU A 338 4.30 0.00 35.65
N PRO A 339 3.97 0.04 36.95
CA PRO A 339 4.34 1.15 37.84
C PRO A 339 5.86 1.30 38.02
N GLY A 340 6.62 0.22 37.86
CA GLY A 340 8.08 0.22 37.99
C GLY A 340 8.84 0.82 36.80
N TRP A 341 8.15 1.01 35.67
CA TRP A 341 8.72 1.62 34.48
C TRP A 341 8.69 3.15 34.58
N SER A 342 9.66 3.79 33.91
CA SER A 342 9.69 5.23 33.67
C SER A 342 8.47 5.67 32.83
N ILE A 343 8.15 6.97 32.87
CA ILE A 343 7.06 7.52 32.04
C ILE A 343 7.38 7.30 30.55
N GLY A 344 8.65 7.49 30.15
CA GLY A 344 9.11 7.23 28.79
C GLY A 344 8.87 5.79 28.33
N GLY A 345 9.13 4.80 29.18
CA GLY A 345 8.88 3.40 28.83
C GLY A 345 7.40 3.06 28.67
N ARG A 346 6.54 3.67 29.48
CA ARG A 346 5.08 3.50 29.33
C ARG A 346 4.55 4.18 28.07
N LEU A 347 5.05 5.37 27.75
CA LEU A 347 4.74 6.06 26.50
C LEU A 347 5.21 5.24 25.29
N PHE A 348 6.41 4.66 25.35
CA PHE A 348 6.94 3.79 24.30
C PHE A 348 6.02 2.59 24.04
N LEU A 349 5.66 1.83 25.08
CA LEU A 349 4.79 0.66 24.92
C LEU A 349 3.38 1.06 24.46
N ALA A 350 2.83 2.18 24.97
CA ALA A 350 1.55 2.69 24.51
C ALA A 350 1.59 3.09 23.02
N ALA A 351 2.64 3.79 22.58
CA ALA A 351 2.84 4.13 21.17
C ALA A 351 2.96 2.88 20.28
N LEU A 352 3.63 1.83 20.76
CA LEU A 352 3.75 0.57 20.02
C LEU A 352 2.39 -0.13 19.86
N ILE A 353 1.59 -0.17 20.93
CA ILE A 353 0.20 -0.67 20.89
C ILE A 353 -0.63 0.14 19.89
N GLN A 354 -0.55 1.48 19.95
CA GLN A 354 -1.26 2.35 19.01
C GLN A 354 -0.86 2.09 17.57
N ALA A 355 0.44 1.91 17.28
CA ALA A 355 0.93 1.62 15.95
C ALA A 355 0.37 0.29 15.42
N CYS A 356 0.43 -0.79 16.22
CA CYS A 356 -0.13 -2.10 15.85
C CYS A 356 -1.63 -2.01 15.50
N ILE A 357 -2.41 -1.30 16.33
CA ILE A 357 -3.86 -1.16 16.13
C ILE A 357 -4.16 -0.27 14.93
N SER A 358 -3.39 0.80 14.72
CA SER A 358 -3.57 1.68 13.55
C SER A 358 -3.32 0.92 12.24
N THR A 359 -2.29 0.07 12.19
CA THR A 359 -2.03 -0.80 11.02
C THR A 359 -3.18 -1.78 10.77
N LEU A 360 -3.74 -2.36 11.83
CA LEU A 360 -4.89 -3.26 11.71
C LEU A 360 -6.13 -2.52 11.17
N ILE A 361 -6.39 -1.31 11.65
CA ILE A 361 -7.49 -0.47 11.15
C ILE A 361 -7.30 -0.14 9.67
N ILE A 362 -6.08 0.19 9.23
CA ILE A 362 -5.79 0.39 7.80
C ILE A 362 -6.13 -0.88 7.00
N GLY A 363 -5.66 -2.04 7.45
CA GLY A 363 -5.91 -3.32 6.78
C GLY A 363 -7.41 -3.68 6.67
N ILE A 364 -8.18 -3.47 7.74
CA ILE A 364 -9.62 -3.78 7.75
C ILE A 364 -10.41 -2.85 6.81
N ASN A 365 -9.93 -1.65 6.54
CA ASN A 365 -10.61 -0.68 5.67
C ASN A 365 -10.25 -0.80 4.18
N VAL A 366 -9.35 -1.71 3.79
CA VAL A 366 -9.00 -1.94 2.38
C VAL A 366 -10.24 -2.21 1.48
N PRO A 367 -11.26 -2.99 1.89
CA PRO A 367 -12.45 -3.24 1.04
C PRO A 367 -13.31 -2.01 0.77
N VAL A 368 -13.15 -0.94 1.56
CA VAL A 368 -13.84 0.35 1.33
C VAL A 368 -13.13 1.14 0.24
N GLU A 369 -11.82 0.97 0.09
CA GLU A 369 -11.00 1.71 -0.87
C GLU A 369 -10.81 0.98 -2.21
N TYR A 370 -10.94 -0.35 -2.22
CA TYR A 370 -10.68 -1.19 -3.37
C TYR A 370 -11.86 -2.10 -3.67
N TYR A 371 -12.15 -2.29 -4.96
CA TYR A 371 -13.15 -3.25 -5.43
C TYR A 371 -12.59 -4.68 -5.36
N LEU A 372 -12.50 -5.23 -4.15
CA LEU A 372 -11.93 -6.54 -3.89
C LEU A 372 -12.84 -7.67 -4.37
N THR A 373 -12.25 -8.68 -5.00
CA THR A 373 -12.93 -9.94 -5.29
C THR A 373 -12.98 -10.83 -4.05
N GLN A 374 -13.75 -11.93 -4.11
CA GLN A 374 -13.75 -12.94 -3.05
C GLN A 374 -12.36 -13.53 -2.79
N ARG A 375 -11.52 -13.68 -3.83
CA ARG A 375 -10.14 -14.18 -3.69
C ARG A 375 -9.28 -13.18 -2.92
N ASP A 376 -9.42 -11.89 -3.23
CA ASP A 376 -8.70 -10.83 -2.54
C ASP A 376 -9.12 -10.72 -1.09
N LEU A 377 -10.41 -10.93 -0.79
CA LEU A 377 -10.90 -10.93 0.59
C LEU A 377 -10.31 -12.08 1.42
N ILE A 378 -10.17 -13.29 0.84
CA ILE A 378 -9.48 -14.40 1.51
C ILE A 378 -8.01 -14.03 1.78
N GLY A 379 -7.33 -13.45 0.78
CA GLY A 379 -5.97 -12.96 0.94
C GLY A 379 -5.85 -11.90 2.05
N LEU A 380 -6.80 -10.97 2.12
CA LEU A 380 -6.86 -9.93 3.14
C LEU A 380 -7.07 -10.52 4.55
N VAL A 381 -7.93 -11.51 4.71
CA VAL A 381 -8.14 -12.19 6.00
C VAL A 381 -6.86 -12.87 6.47
N LEU A 382 -6.14 -13.56 5.57
CA LEU A 382 -4.85 -14.17 5.88
C LEU A 382 -3.81 -13.11 6.26
N LEU A 383 -3.76 -11.99 5.52
CA LEU A 383 -2.86 -10.87 5.80
C LEU A 383 -3.15 -10.20 7.14
N ILE A 384 -4.43 -10.02 7.50
CA ILE A 384 -4.84 -9.52 8.81
C ILE A 384 -4.40 -10.49 9.91
N GLY A 385 -4.60 -11.80 9.71
CA GLY A 385 -4.13 -12.83 10.65
C GLY A 385 -2.61 -12.78 10.85
N ALA A 386 -1.84 -12.70 9.77
CA ALA A 386 -0.39 -12.54 9.81
C ALA A 386 0.02 -11.24 10.53
N THR A 387 -0.66 -10.14 10.26
CA THR A 387 -0.42 -8.83 10.91
C THR A 387 -0.66 -8.92 12.42
N CYS A 388 -1.71 -9.62 12.86
CA CYS A 388 -1.96 -9.87 14.28
C CYS A 388 -0.83 -10.70 14.93
N MET A 389 -0.31 -11.72 14.25
CA MET A 389 0.84 -12.49 14.75
C MET A 389 2.11 -11.64 14.84
N THR A 390 2.42 -10.85 13.81
CA THR A 390 3.56 -9.93 13.83
C THR A 390 3.40 -8.88 14.92
N ALA A 391 2.20 -8.34 15.12
CA ALA A 391 1.92 -7.41 16.21
C ALA A 391 2.16 -8.04 17.58
N ALA A 392 1.78 -9.31 17.79
CA ALA A 392 2.05 -10.03 19.04
C ALA A 392 3.56 -10.20 19.29
N VAL A 393 4.32 -10.61 18.27
CA VAL A 393 5.79 -10.73 18.35
C VAL A 393 6.43 -9.37 18.64
N LEU A 394 6.01 -8.33 17.93
CA LEU A 394 6.51 -6.97 18.11
C LEU A 394 6.23 -6.43 19.52
N LEU A 395 5.02 -6.66 20.05
CA LEU A 395 4.66 -6.26 21.42
C LEU A 395 5.44 -7.06 22.47
N SER A 396 5.71 -8.35 22.23
CA SER A 396 6.55 -9.17 23.12
C SER A 396 7.97 -8.63 23.19
N HIS A 397 8.62 -8.39 22.04
CA HIS A 397 9.96 -7.81 22.01
C HIS A 397 9.99 -6.39 22.55
N GLY A 398 8.97 -5.57 22.24
CA GLY A 398 8.84 -4.23 22.79
C GLY A 398 8.73 -4.24 24.31
N PHE A 399 8.04 -5.24 24.87
CA PHE A 399 7.97 -5.43 26.31
C PHE A 399 9.33 -5.81 26.90
N GLU A 400 10.02 -6.81 26.36
CA GLU A 400 11.35 -7.25 26.84
C GLU A 400 12.36 -6.10 26.80
N PHE A 401 12.42 -5.39 25.67
CA PHE A 401 13.30 -4.25 25.49
C PHE A 401 12.99 -3.12 26.48
N GLY A 402 11.71 -2.85 26.70
CA GLY A 402 11.29 -1.83 27.65
C GLY A 402 11.57 -2.24 29.10
N GLU A 403 11.55 -3.54 29.41
CA GLU A 403 11.90 -4.07 30.72
C GLU A 403 13.37 -3.77 31.04
N VAL A 404 14.25 -3.91 30.04
CA VAL A 404 15.68 -3.66 30.16
C VAL A 404 15.98 -2.16 30.25
N LEU A 405 15.41 -1.35 29.36
CA LEU A 405 15.82 0.06 29.24
C LEU A 405 15.11 1.02 30.18
N PHE A 406 13.85 0.74 30.54
CA PHE A 406 12.99 1.75 31.17
C PHE A 406 12.62 1.45 32.62
N LYS A 407 13.11 0.36 33.21
CA LYS A 407 12.93 0.10 34.65
C LYS A 407 13.70 1.12 35.50
N LYS A 408 12.99 1.77 36.43
CA LYS A 408 13.61 2.71 37.39
C LYS A 408 14.53 2.01 38.38
N LYS A 409 14.18 0.78 38.77
CA LYS A 409 14.96 -0.08 39.64
C LYS A 409 14.90 -1.50 39.11
N TRP A 410 16.07 -2.08 38.94
CA TRP A 410 16.21 -3.50 38.63
C TRP A 410 15.91 -4.31 39.90
N ALA A 411 14.94 -5.20 39.82
CA ALA A 411 14.57 -6.05 40.95
C ALA A 411 15.70 -7.01 41.37
N ARG A 412 16.59 -7.36 40.42
CA ARG A 412 17.73 -8.28 40.61
C ARG A 412 19.04 -7.62 40.17
N ARG A 413 19.31 -6.41 40.67
CA ARG A 413 20.61 -5.77 40.42
C ARG A 413 21.67 -6.48 41.25
N PHE A 414 22.71 -7.01 40.61
CA PHE A 414 23.90 -7.43 41.33
C PHE A 414 24.59 -6.19 41.91
N THR A 415 24.78 -6.18 43.22
CA THR A 415 25.63 -5.22 43.91
C THR A 415 26.82 -6.00 44.46
N PRO A 416 28.06 -5.68 44.04
CA PRO A 416 29.25 -6.33 44.57
C PRO A 416 29.25 -6.26 46.10
N LEU A 417 29.44 -7.40 46.75
CA LEU A 417 29.68 -7.44 48.19
C LEU A 417 31.09 -6.91 48.46
N PRO A 418 31.32 -6.24 49.61
CA PRO A 418 32.68 -5.91 50.02
C PRO A 418 33.51 -7.21 50.15
N PRO A 419 34.76 -7.24 49.67
CA PRO A 419 35.59 -8.43 49.75
C PRO A 419 35.88 -8.77 51.21
N HIS A 420 35.74 -10.05 51.56
CA HIS A 420 36.18 -10.54 52.87
C HIS A 420 37.70 -10.42 53.00
N PRO A 421 38.23 -10.19 54.22
CA PRO A 421 39.66 -10.35 54.51
C PRO A 421 40.14 -11.75 54.08
N PRO A 422 41.39 -11.92 53.62
CA PRO A 422 41.90 -13.21 53.10
C PRO A 422 41.64 -14.41 54.02
N GLU A 423 41.76 -14.22 55.32
CA GLU A 423 41.49 -15.22 56.36
C GLU A 423 40.02 -15.66 56.48
N GLN A 424 39.08 -14.89 55.92
CA GLN A 424 37.63 -15.18 55.92
C GLN A 424 37.10 -15.54 54.52
N GLN A 425 37.96 -15.58 53.50
CA GLN A 425 37.57 -15.94 52.15
C GLN A 425 37.34 -17.46 52.08
N PRO A 426 36.13 -17.95 51.77
CA PRO A 426 35.93 -19.38 51.51
C PRO A 426 36.83 -19.82 50.36
N PHE A 427 37.33 -21.06 50.39
CA PHE A 427 38.11 -21.52 49.25
C PHE A 427 37.19 -21.77 48.05
N VAL A 428 37.46 -21.14 46.91
CA VAL A 428 36.63 -21.24 45.69
C VAL A 428 37.37 -22.05 44.63
N SER A 429 36.73 -23.07 44.07
CA SER A 429 37.23 -23.77 42.89
C SER A 429 36.47 -23.31 41.65
N ILE A 430 37.18 -22.71 40.69
CA ILE A 430 36.59 -22.19 39.46
C ILE A 430 36.84 -23.20 38.34
N HIS A 431 35.79 -23.81 37.81
CA HIS A 431 35.85 -24.85 36.79
C HIS A 431 35.62 -24.24 35.40
N LEU A 432 36.69 -23.98 34.67
CA LEU A 432 36.64 -23.46 33.30
C LEU A 432 36.59 -24.62 32.31
N ALA A 433 35.40 -25.01 31.86
CA ALA A 433 35.23 -26.07 30.86
C ALA A 433 35.29 -25.54 29.42
N CYS A 434 36.22 -26.07 28.62
CA CYS A 434 36.43 -25.70 27.21
C CYS A 434 36.34 -26.93 26.28
N TYR A 435 35.97 -26.68 25.02
CA TYR A 435 36.00 -27.62 23.90
C TYR A 435 36.14 -26.86 22.57
N ASN A 436 37.26 -27.09 21.86
CA ASN A 436 37.54 -26.54 20.52
C ASN A 436 37.43 -24.99 20.40
N GLU A 437 37.44 -24.22 21.49
CA GLU A 437 37.50 -22.75 21.38
C GLU A 437 38.92 -22.28 20.94
N PRO A 438 39.04 -21.11 20.30
CA PRO A 438 40.35 -20.55 19.95
C PRO A 438 41.23 -20.32 21.19
N PRO A 439 42.52 -20.72 21.17
CA PRO A 439 43.40 -20.66 22.35
C PRO A 439 43.49 -19.27 22.96
N GLU A 440 43.55 -18.23 22.13
CA GLU A 440 43.65 -16.84 22.56
C GLU A 440 42.45 -16.39 23.39
N MET A 441 41.24 -16.87 23.09
CA MET A 441 40.03 -16.55 23.84
C MET A 441 40.04 -17.19 25.22
N VAL A 442 40.46 -18.46 25.28
CA VAL A 442 40.52 -19.20 26.55
C VAL A 442 41.68 -18.68 27.41
N ILE A 443 42.83 -18.36 26.81
CA ILE A 443 43.97 -17.74 27.50
C ILE A 443 43.57 -16.38 28.08
N ALA A 444 42.86 -15.53 27.33
CA ALA A 444 42.37 -14.26 27.85
C ALA A 444 41.44 -14.45 29.07
N THR A 445 40.64 -15.52 29.07
CA THR A 445 39.79 -15.88 30.22
C THR A 445 40.64 -16.35 31.41
N ILE A 446 41.62 -17.22 31.18
CA ILE A 446 42.56 -17.69 32.20
C ILE A 446 43.34 -16.51 32.83
N ASP A 447 43.82 -15.59 32.01
CA ASP A 447 44.55 -14.40 32.44
C ASP A 447 43.65 -13.47 33.28
N SER A 448 42.40 -13.27 32.87
CA SER A 448 41.44 -12.50 33.67
C SER A 448 41.15 -13.15 35.04
N LEU A 449 41.14 -14.50 35.11
CA LEU A 449 41.01 -15.21 36.38
C LEU A 449 42.27 -15.07 37.25
N ALA A 450 43.45 -14.97 36.63
CA ALA A 450 44.71 -14.73 37.35
C ALA A 450 44.78 -13.33 37.98
N GLU A 451 44.10 -12.34 37.39
CA GLU A 451 44.00 -10.97 37.89
C GLU A 451 42.93 -10.76 38.97
N MET A 452 42.22 -11.82 39.39
CA MET A 452 41.19 -11.70 40.42
C MET A 452 41.77 -11.17 41.75
N ASN A 453 41.11 -10.15 42.32
CA ASN A 453 41.38 -9.66 43.67
C ASN A 453 40.73 -10.57 44.74
N TYR A 454 41.11 -11.84 44.73
CA TYR A 454 40.68 -12.90 45.62
C TYR A 454 41.86 -13.85 45.85
N GLN A 455 42.11 -14.30 47.09
CA GLN A 455 43.35 -15.04 47.40
C GLN A 455 43.12 -16.55 47.51
N ASN A 456 41.96 -16.98 48.01
CA ASN A 456 41.68 -18.38 48.33
C ASN A 456 40.94 -19.07 47.17
N PHE A 457 41.60 -19.25 46.04
CA PHE A 457 41.00 -19.95 44.91
C PHE A 457 41.96 -20.86 44.15
N GLU A 458 41.38 -21.82 43.43
CA GLU A 458 42.00 -22.55 42.34
C GLU A 458 41.18 -22.38 41.06
N VAL A 459 41.82 -22.62 39.92
CA VAL A 459 41.16 -22.70 38.61
C VAL A 459 41.47 -24.06 38.00
N LEU A 460 40.43 -24.80 37.68
CA LEU A 460 40.51 -26.06 36.96
C LEU A 460 40.13 -25.80 35.50
N ILE A 461 41.09 -25.94 34.60
CA ILE A 461 40.87 -25.81 33.16
C ILE A 461 40.60 -27.22 32.65
N LEU A 462 39.37 -27.46 32.20
CA LEU A 462 38.85 -28.76 31.84
C LEU A 462 38.61 -28.78 30.33
N ASP A 463 39.66 -29.08 29.55
CA ASP A 463 39.55 -29.25 28.11
C ASP A 463 38.96 -30.61 27.78
N ASN A 464 37.84 -30.62 27.06
CA ASN A 464 37.03 -31.80 26.85
C ASN A 464 36.94 -32.19 25.39
N ASN A 465 37.45 -33.36 25.02
CA ASN A 465 37.34 -33.98 23.69
C ASN A 465 37.98 -33.18 22.54
N THR A 466 38.81 -32.16 22.82
CA THR A 466 39.51 -31.37 21.80
C THR A 466 40.62 -32.20 21.16
N ARG A 467 40.46 -32.60 19.90
CA ARG A 467 41.43 -33.49 19.23
C ARG A 467 42.68 -32.76 18.74
N ASP A 468 42.52 -31.49 18.40
CA ASP A 468 43.61 -30.69 17.84
C ASP A 468 44.54 -30.20 18.95
N GLU A 469 45.78 -30.69 18.93
CA GLU A 469 46.81 -30.31 19.89
C GLU A 469 47.15 -28.82 19.83
N ALA A 470 46.96 -28.16 18.68
CA ALA A 470 47.19 -26.74 18.53
C ALA A 470 46.20 -25.91 19.38
N LEU A 471 45.04 -26.48 19.74
CA LEU A 471 44.01 -25.79 20.51
C LEU A 471 44.22 -25.90 22.03
N TRP A 472 44.68 -27.05 22.52
CA TRP A 472 44.75 -27.30 23.97
C TRP A 472 46.16 -27.22 24.57
N LYS A 473 47.22 -27.55 23.82
CA LYS A 473 48.61 -27.46 24.33
C LYS A 473 49.03 -26.03 24.74
N PRO A 474 48.58 -24.95 24.07
CA PRO A 474 48.84 -23.60 24.56
C PRO A 474 48.21 -23.32 25.92
N LEU A 475 47.02 -23.88 26.20
CA LEU A 475 46.32 -23.72 27.48
C LEU A 475 47.10 -24.42 28.59
N GLU A 476 47.57 -25.64 28.35
CA GLU A 476 48.43 -26.39 29.28
C GLU A 476 49.68 -25.59 29.65
N ARG A 477 50.38 -25.06 28.63
CA ARG A 477 51.58 -24.23 28.83
C ARG A 477 51.27 -22.99 29.66
N ARG A 478 50.18 -22.29 29.34
CA ARG A 478 49.80 -21.07 30.07
C ARG A 478 49.44 -21.36 31.53
N CYS A 479 48.72 -22.44 31.80
CA CYS A 479 48.42 -22.85 33.17
C CYS A 479 49.70 -23.16 33.96
N ALA A 480 50.67 -23.83 33.34
CA ALA A 480 51.96 -24.11 33.97
C ALA A 480 52.76 -22.83 34.31
N GLU A 481 52.69 -21.79 33.47
CA GLU A 481 53.33 -20.48 33.73
C GLU A 481 52.70 -19.73 34.92
N LEU A 482 51.38 -19.84 35.10
CA LEU A 482 50.64 -19.16 36.18
C LEU A 482 50.76 -19.86 37.54
N GLY A 483 51.33 -21.07 37.56
CA GLY A 483 51.70 -21.80 38.76
C GLY A 483 50.58 -22.70 39.32
N PRO A 484 50.75 -23.22 40.54
CA PRO A 484 49.99 -24.37 41.04
C PRO A 484 48.50 -24.11 41.29
N ARG A 485 48.06 -22.85 41.27
CA ARG A 485 46.64 -22.47 41.37
C ARG A 485 45.86 -22.76 40.09
N PHE A 486 46.53 -22.92 38.96
CA PHE A 486 45.91 -23.19 37.65
C PHE A 486 46.24 -24.62 37.23
N ARG A 487 45.24 -25.49 37.27
CA ARG A 487 45.40 -26.93 37.02
C ARG A 487 44.70 -27.29 35.73
N PHE A 488 45.46 -27.76 34.75
CA PHE A 488 44.95 -28.13 33.44
C PHE A 488 44.68 -29.64 33.35
N PHE A 489 43.54 -30.01 32.77
CA PHE A 489 43.16 -31.39 32.51
C PHE A 489 42.65 -31.52 31.08
N HIS A 490 43.33 -32.33 30.28
CA HIS A 490 42.89 -32.70 28.95
C HIS A 490 42.16 -34.05 28.97
N LEU A 491 40.88 -34.03 28.64
CA LEU A 491 39.98 -35.19 28.65
C LEU A 491 39.71 -35.65 27.21
N ALA A 492 40.63 -36.40 26.61
CA ALA A 492 40.64 -36.70 25.17
C ALA A 492 39.41 -37.46 24.62
N ASN A 493 38.80 -38.35 25.41
CA ASN A 493 37.62 -39.13 25.02
C ASN A 493 36.72 -39.41 26.24
N TRP A 494 36.05 -38.37 26.71
CA TRP A 494 35.30 -38.38 27.96
C TRP A 494 33.77 -38.31 27.73
N PRO A 495 32.98 -39.15 28.42
CA PRO A 495 31.53 -39.21 28.23
C PRO A 495 30.83 -37.99 28.83
N GLY A 496 29.74 -37.55 28.19
CA GLY A 496 28.91 -36.45 28.70
C GLY A 496 29.34 -35.03 28.29
N PHE A 497 30.33 -34.89 27.40
CA PHE A 497 30.82 -33.61 26.87
C PHE A 497 31.11 -32.58 27.97
N LYS A 498 30.70 -31.31 27.81
CA LYS A 498 30.94 -30.23 28.80
C LYS A 498 30.41 -30.61 30.20
N ALA A 499 29.25 -31.24 30.30
CA ALA A 499 28.72 -31.72 31.59
C ALA A 499 29.60 -32.84 32.20
N GLY A 500 30.11 -33.74 31.36
CA GLY A 500 31.05 -34.78 31.76
C GLY A 500 32.38 -34.26 32.28
N ALA A 501 32.91 -33.21 31.64
CA ALA A 501 34.12 -32.53 32.05
C ALA A 501 33.94 -31.82 33.40
N LEU A 502 32.83 -31.12 33.60
CA LEU A 502 32.51 -30.50 34.88
C LEU A 502 32.33 -31.52 36.02
N ASN A 503 31.72 -32.67 35.72
CA ASN A 503 31.64 -33.79 36.66
C ASN A 503 33.02 -34.38 37.01
N TYR A 504 33.97 -34.37 36.07
CA TYR A 504 35.35 -34.71 36.36
C TYR A 504 36.01 -33.63 37.23
N GLY A 505 35.79 -32.35 36.92
CA GLY A 505 36.21 -31.21 37.72
C GLY A 505 35.87 -31.38 39.19
N LEU A 506 34.60 -31.71 39.49
CA LEU A 506 34.12 -31.96 40.86
C LEU A 506 34.87 -33.08 41.61
N LYS A 507 35.49 -34.03 40.90
CA LYS A 507 36.27 -35.12 41.53
C LYS A 507 37.70 -34.68 41.86
N VAL A 508 38.23 -33.70 41.13
CA VAL A 508 39.61 -33.24 41.26
C VAL A 508 39.73 -31.86 41.93
N THR A 509 38.59 -31.25 42.27
CA THR A 509 38.46 -30.08 43.14
C THR A 509 39.26 -30.25 44.44
N ASP A 510 39.98 -29.20 44.84
CA ASP A 510 40.69 -29.15 46.12
C ASP A 510 39.69 -29.41 47.28
N PRO A 511 39.98 -30.34 48.20
CA PRO A 511 39.08 -30.66 49.32
C PRO A 511 38.75 -29.48 50.23
N ARG A 512 39.54 -28.39 50.18
CA ARG A 512 39.27 -27.15 50.91
C ARG A 512 38.12 -26.34 50.30
N ALA A 513 37.75 -26.59 49.04
CA ALA A 513 36.76 -25.81 48.32
C ALA A 513 35.38 -25.88 48.99
N GLU A 514 34.87 -24.72 49.37
CA GLU A 514 33.52 -24.55 49.93
C GLU A 514 32.51 -24.13 48.85
N VAL A 515 33.00 -23.52 47.77
CA VAL A 515 32.18 -23.04 46.64
C VAL A 515 32.81 -23.46 45.33
N VAL A 516 31.99 -23.98 44.41
CA VAL A 516 32.38 -24.26 43.03
C VAL A 516 31.74 -23.23 42.11
N GLY A 517 32.56 -22.47 41.40
CA GLY A 517 32.14 -21.62 40.29
C GLY A 517 32.31 -22.36 38.97
N VAL A 518 31.36 -22.22 38.04
CA VAL A 518 31.38 -22.83 36.71
C VAL A 518 31.17 -21.76 35.65
#